data_AF-W5STY0-F1
#
_entry.id   AF-W5STY0-F1
#
_cell.length_a   1.000
_cell.length_b   1.000
_cell.length_c   1.000
_cell.angle_alpha   90.00
_cell.angle_beta   90.00
_cell.angle_gamma   90.00
#
_symmetry.space_group_name_H-M   'P 1'
#
loop_
_entity.id
_entity.type
_entity.pdbx_description
1 polymer ?
#
loop_
_entity_poly.entity_id
_entity_poly.type
_entity_poly.pdbx_seq_one_letter_code
_entity_poly.pdbx_strand_id
1 'polypeptide(L)'
;MKSLVGVIMLTFNEPLYLFFLIILPFIIYFSHFFKRRGGKVKFPISVYGNFGSIKLNDYGLNLLYFITYTFFYLAITVMILTLAGPSISKKKTTYLSSGADIVIVLDISPSMGAIEFSSKNRLEFAKELIKYFVYQRENDNIGLVAFAKDASLVVPLTIDRDFFSKKLEDIYIMDLGNGSALGLGISIALSHLRHSEAPKKSVIVLTDGVVNSDEVYKDQVINLAQGLNVKIYSIGIGSSEELSVGFKLRSGKFYQGTLREVYDPSMLFEISSKTGGLFYSVGDDFSFKLAIQDFSKKENVERKVKITVENYEVYSEFLLAIFFLLISYFILSRVFLKEVL
;
A
#
# COMPACT_ATOMS: atom_id res chain seq x y z
N MET A 1 4.83 7.96 2.35
CA MET A 1 5.63 6.95 1.61
C MET A 1 6.50 6.16 2.60
N LYS A 2 5.90 5.26 3.40
CA LYS A 2 6.69 4.33 4.22
C LYS A 2 7.10 3.19 3.31
N SER A 3 8.40 3.04 3.09
CA SER A 3 8.95 1.87 2.42
C SER A 3 8.45 0.63 3.16
N LEU A 4 7.68 -0.19 2.47
CA LEU A 4 7.48 -1.58 2.84
C LEU A 4 8.87 -2.17 2.99
N VAL A 5 9.28 -2.47 4.21
CA VAL A 5 10.47 -3.25 4.51
C VAL A 5 10.20 -4.65 3.97
N GLY A 6 10.32 -4.81 2.66
CA GLY A 6 10.33 -6.10 2.02
C GLY A 6 11.53 -6.85 2.58
N VAL A 7 11.27 -7.97 3.25
CA VAL A 7 12.34 -8.84 3.74
C VAL A 7 13.17 -9.26 2.52
N ILE A 8 14.37 -8.71 2.41
CA ILE A 8 15.35 -9.05 1.38
C ILE A 8 15.89 -10.42 1.78
N MET A 9 15.51 -11.45 1.03
CA MET A 9 16.08 -12.80 1.19
C MET A 9 17.00 -13.09 0.02
N LEU A 10 18.22 -13.50 0.31
CA LEU A 10 19.10 -14.12 -0.68
C LEU A 10 18.60 -15.53 -0.94
N THR A 11 18.26 -15.82 -2.18
CA THR A 11 17.80 -17.12 -2.65
C THR A 11 18.71 -17.62 -3.77
N PHE A 12 18.75 -18.92 -3.99
CA PHE A 12 19.44 -19.53 -5.13
C PHE A 12 18.36 -20.10 -6.05
N ASN A 13 18.40 -19.73 -7.33
CA ASN A 13 17.46 -20.27 -8.32
C ASN A 13 17.68 -21.77 -8.53
N GLU A 14 18.95 -22.21 -8.51
CA GLU A 14 19.34 -23.61 -8.73
C GLU A 14 20.33 -24.07 -7.65
N PRO A 15 19.86 -24.34 -6.42
CA PRO A 15 20.75 -24.66 -5.29
C PRO A 15 21.57 -25.95 -5.48
N LEU A 16 21.18 -26.81 -6.44
CA LEU A 16 21.90 -28.04 -6.76
C LEU A 16 23.36 -27.80 -7.20
N TYR A 17 23.66 -26.66 -7.83
CA TYR A 17 25.03 -26.35 -8.23
C TYR A 17 25.96 -26.10 -7.03
N LEU A 18 25.43 -25.80 -5.84
CA LEU A 18 26.25 -25.64 -4.63
C LEU A 18 26.96 -26.95 -4.24
N PHE A 19 26.44 -28.12 -4.64
CA PHE A 19 27.12 -29.39 -4.40
C PHE A 19 28.49 -29.49 -5.09
N PHE A 20 28.75 -28.73 -6.16
CA PHE A 20 30.07 -28.67 -6.78
C PHE A 20 31.16 -28.08 -5.85
N LEU A 21 30.78 -27.31 -4.82
CA LEU A 21 31.73 -26.84 -3.80
C LEU A 21 32.36 -27.99 -3.01
N ILE A 22 31.67 -29.13 -2.88
CA ILE A 22 32.20 -30.30 -2.19
C ILE A 22 33.34 -30.94 -2.98
N ILE A 23 33.35 -30.81 -4.31
CA ILE A 23 34.40 -31.37 -5.18
C ILE A 23 35.69 -30.53 -5.13
N LEU A 24 35.57 -29.23 -4.85
CA LEU A 24 36.69 -28.29 -4.78
C LEU A 24 37.82 -28.70 -3.81
N PRO A 25 37.56 -29.09 -2.54
CA PRO A 25 38.62 -29.56 -1.64
C PRO A 25 39.31 -30.83 -2.13
N PHE A 26 38.61 -31.74 -2.82
CA PHE A 26 39.24 -32.91 -3.44
C PHE A 26 40.17 -32.48 -4.57
N ILE A 27 39.77 -31.54 -5.43
CA ILE A 27 40.62 -31.01 -6.50
C ILE A 27 41.89 -30.36 -5.91
N ILE A 28 41.74 -29.55 -4.85
CA ILE A 28 42.88 -28.93 -4.14
C ILE A 28 43.81 -30.00 -3.56
N TYR A 29 43.23 -31.02 -2.91
CA TYR A 29 43.98 -32.13 -2.33
C TYR A 29 44.75 -32.90 -3.42
N PHE A 30 44.09 -33.35 -4.49
CA PHE A 30 44.74 -34.07 -5.56
C PHE A 30 45.79 -33.23 -6.30
N SER A 31 45.56 -31.94 -6.51
CA SER A 31 46.53 -31.07 -7.21
C SER A 31 47.80 -30.80 -6.41
N HIS A 32 47.72 -30.76 -5.06
CA HIS A 32 48.86 -30.45 -4.20
C HIS A 32 49.52 -31.68 -3.57
N PHE A 33 48.76 -32.75 -3.27
CA PHE A 33 49.26 -33.95 -2.59
C PHE A 33 49.78 -35.02 -3.55
N PHE A 34 49.22 -35.14 -4.77
CA PHE A 34 49.83 -35.95 -5.81
C PHE A 34 50.98 -35.17 -6.45
N LYS A 35 52.15 -35.22 -5.79
CA LYS A 35 53.42 -34.76 -6.39
C LYS A 35 53.55 -35.37 -7.78
N ARG A 36 53.58 -34.52 -8.80
CA ARG A 36 53.92 -34.88 -10.18
C ARG A 36 55.16 -35.77 -10.16
N ARG A 37 54.99 -37.06 -10.47
CA ARG A 37 56.08 -37.98 -10.86
C ARG A 37 56.73 -37.58 -12.19
N GLY A 38 56.28 -36.50 -12.84
CA GLY A 38 56.93 -35.91 -14.01
C GLY A 38 57.99 -34.89 -13.59
N GLY A 39 59.25 -35.18 -13.93
CA GLY A 39 60.40 -34.34 -13.59
C GLY A 39 60.24 -32.89 -14.07
N LYS A 40 60.60 -31.95 -13.19
CA LYS A 40 60.75 -30.53 -13.56
C LYS A 40 61.98 -30.40 -14.47
N VAL A 41 61.80 -30.41 -15.79
CA VAL A 41 62.88 -30.01 -16.69
C VAL A 41 62.95 -28.48 -16.67
N LYS A 42 63.99 -27.94 -16.03
CA LYS A 42 64.29 -26.51 -16.05
C LYS A 42 64.92 -26.18 -17.41
N PHE A 43 64.15 -25.55 -18.31
CA PHE A 43 64.72 -24.91 -19.50
C PHE A 43 64.82 -23.39 -19.28
N PRO A 44 65.99 -22.77 -19.49
CA PRO A 44 66.11 -21.32 -19.50
C PRO A 44 65.66 -20.82 -20.88
N ILE A 45 64.44 -20.27 -20.97
CA ILE A 45 63.96 -19.65 -22.19
C ILE A 45 63.90 -18.13 -21.99
N SER A 46 64.93 -17.47 -22.50
CA SER A 46 64.99 -16.03 -22.75
C SER A 46 64.30 -15.73 -24.09
N VAL A 47 62.99 -15.52 -24.08
CA VAL A 47 62.24 -15.09 -25.28
C VAL A 47 61.54 -13.75 -25.11
N TYR A 48 61.55 -13.15 -23.92
CA TYR A 48 61.16 -11.74 -23.74
C TYR A 48 62.28 -10.99 -23.03
N GLY A 49 62.78 -9.95 -23.70
CA GLY A 49 63.91 -9.14 -23.27
C GLY A 49 63.75 -8.62 -21.83
N ASN A 50 64.82 -8.75 -21.08
CA ASN A 50 65.31 -7.90 -19.98
C ASN A 50 64.31 -7.07 -19.13
N PHE A 51 63.12 -7.58 -18.82
CA PHE A 51 62.41 -7.14 -17.63
C PHE A 51 63.04 -7.83 -16.42
N GLY A 52 63.73 -7.03 -15.60
CA GLY A 52 64.57 -7.48 -14.49
C GLY A 52 63.92 -8.62 -13.71
N SER A 53 64.59 -9.77 -13.69
CA SER A 53 64.17 -10.90 -12.87
C SER A 53 64.21 -10.46 -11.41
N ILE A 54 63.04 -10.26 -10.80
CA ILE A 54 62.95 -10.09 -9.35
C ILE A 54 63.45 -11.39 -8.74
N LYS A 55 64.66 -11.37 -8.16
CA LYS A 55 65.21 -12.50 -7.40
C LYS A 55 64.45 -12.60 -6.08
N LEU A 56 63.29 -13.24 -6.11
CA LEU A 56 62.55 -13.56 -4.90
C LEU A 56 63.27 -14.70 -4.14
N ASN A 57 63.31 -14.60 -2.81
CA ASN A 57 63.78 -15.68 -1.95
C ASN A 57 62.83 -16.90 -2.06
N ASP A 58 63.27 -18.11 -1.70
CA ASP A 58 62.46 -19.33 -1.83
C ASP A 58 61.10 -19.22 -1.11
N TYR A 59 61.06 -18.49 0.01
CA TYR A 59 59.84 -18.14 0.73
C TYR A 59 58.89 -17.22 -0.06
N GLY A 60 59.44 -16.24 -0.80
CA GLY A 60 58.66 -15.32 -1.62
C GLY A 60 58.06 -15.99 -2.85
N LEU A 61 58.78 -16.94 -3.45
CA LEU A 61 58.25 -17.77 -4.55
C LEU A 61 57.11 -18.66 -4.06
N ASN A 62 57.27 -19.34 -2.92
CA ASN A 62 56.19 -20.17 -2.35
C ASN A 62 54.95 -19.34 -1.99
N LEU A 63 55.13 -18.13 -1.45
CA LEU A 63 54.03 -17.20 -1.16
C LEU A 63 53.31 -16.76 -2.45
N LEU A 64 54.07 -16.42 -3.50
CA LEU A 64 53.51 -16.03 -4.79
C LEU A 64 52.73 -17.19 -5.45
N TYR A 65 53.25 -18.41 -5.38
CA TYR A 65 52.56 -19.62 -5.79
C TYR A 65 51.24 -19.79 -5.02
N PHE A 66 51.28 -19.70 -3.68
CA PHE A 66 50.10 -19.81 -2.83
C PHE A 66 49.03 -18.77 -3.19
N ILE A 67 49.41 -17.50 -3.34
CA ILE A 67 48.50 -16.42 -3.72
C ILE A 67 47.88 -16.72 -5.09
N THR A 68 48.70 -17.06 -6.08
CA THR A 68 48.24 -17.32 -7.46
C THR A 68 47.18 -18.42 -7.51
N TYR A 69 47.45 -19.56 -6.89
CA TYR A 69 46.48 -20.68 -6.86
C TYR A 69 45.26 -20.36 -5.98
N THR A 70 45.40 -19.54 -4.94
CA THR A 70 44.25 -19.06 -4.15
C THR A 70 43.28 -18.24 -5.00
N PHE A 71 43.78 -17.33 -5.84
CA PHE A 71 42.94 -16.57 -6.78
C PHE A 71 42.20 -17.50 -7.76
N PHE A 72 42.86 -18.56 -8.25
CA PHE A 72 42.23 -19.55 -9.12
C PHE A 72 41.10 -20.32 -8.42
N TYR A 73 41.32 -20.83 -7.21
CA TYR A 73 40.27 -21.55 -6.47
C TYR A 73 39.12 -20.63 -6.03
N LEU A 74 39.43 -19.36 -5.71
CA LEU A 74 38.41 -18.37 -5.42
C LEU A 74 37.57 -18.07 -6.68
N ALA A 75 38.19 -17.97 -7.85
CA ALA A 75 37.47 -17.79 -9.12
C ALA A 75 36.51 -18.96 -9.38
N ILE A 76 36.95 -20.20 -9.18
CA ILE A 76 36.09 -21.39 -9.32
C ILE A 76 34.94 -21.36 -8.31
N THR A 77 35.22 -20.97 -7.06
CA THR A 77 34.20 -20.87 -6.00
C THR A 77 33.11 -19.87 -6.37
N VAL A 78 33.51 -18.65 -6.81
CA VAL A 78 32.56 -17.62 -7.27
C VAL A 78 31.82 -18.07 -8.53
N MET A 79 32.47 -18.81 -9.43
CA MET A 79 31.81 -19.40 -10.60
C MET A 79 30.72 -20.40 -10.23
N ILE A 80 30.99 -21.28 -9.26
CA ILE A 80 29.98 -22.23 -8.74
C ILE A 80 28.82 -21.49 -8.07
N LEU A 81 29.11 -20.43 -7.28
CA LEU A 81 28.07 -19.59 -6.68
C LEU A 81 27.22 -18.89 -7.73
N THR A 82 27.82 -18.45 -8.83
CA THR A 82 27.11 -17.81 -9.96
C THR A 82 26.20 -18.79 -10.68
N LEU A 83 26.66 -20.03 -10.89
CA LEU A 83 25.87 -21.12 -11.49
C LEU A 83 24.67 -21.51 -10.62
N ALA A 84 24.78 -21.39 -9.30
CA ALA A 84 23.64 -21.57 -8.40
C ALA A 84 22.56 -20.47 -8.52
N GLY A 85 22.85 -19.39 -9.27
CA GLY A 85 21.92 -18.32 -9.59
C GLY A 85 21.51 -17.53 -8.34
N PRO A 86 22.43 -16.73 -7.75
CA PRO A 86 22.10 -15.93 -6.58
C PRO A 86 21.09 -14.85 -6.99
N SER A 87 19.92 -14.90 -6.36
CA SER A 87 18.82 -13.98 -6.62
C SER A 87 18.41 -13.30 -5.32
N ILE A 88 18.05 -12.02 -5.43
CA ILE A 88 17.41 -11.27 -4.36
C ILE A 88 15.91 -11.41 -4.56
N SER A 89 15.29 -12.21 -3.70
CA SER A 89 13.84 -12.37 -3.66
C SER A 89 13.20 -11.15 -2.98
N LYS A 90 12.37 -10.41 -3.71
CA LYS A 90 11.48 -9.40 -3.13
C LYS A 90 10.05 -9.94 -3.16
N LYS A 91 9.47 -10.13 -1.97
CA LYS A 91 8.05 -10.48 -1.85
C LYS A 91 7.20 -9.25 -2.15
N LYS A 92 6.35 -9.32 -3.17
CA LYS A 92 5.37 -8.30 -3.54
C LYS A 92 3.98 -8.86 -3.35
N THR A 93 3.27 -8.40 -2.34
CA THR A 93 1.87 -8.77 -2.13
C THR A 93 0.99 -7.99 -3.10
N THR A 94 0.35 -8.67 -4.05
CA THR A 94 -0.68 -8.10 -4.92
C THR A 94 -2.05 -8.53 -4.40
N TYR A 95 -2.88 -7.56 -4.02
CA TYR A 95 -4.26 -7.83 -3.61
C TYR A 95 -5.10 -8.11 -4.87
N LEU A 96 -5.79 -9.25 -4.93
CA LEU A 96 -6.61 -9.65 -6.08
C LEU A 96 -8.07 -9.19 -5.97
N SER A 97 -8.54 -8.83 -4.79
CA SER A 97 -9.93 -8.44 -4.54
C SER A 97 -10.05 -6.94 -4.39
N SER A 98 -10.95 -6.34 -5.18
CA SER A 98 -11.52 -5.01 -4.95
C SER A 98 -12.03 -4.93 -3.51
N GLY A 99 -11.78 -3.81 -2.82
CA GLY A 99 -12.40 -3.53 -1.53
C GLY A 99 -13.91 -3.32 -1.67
N ALA A 100 -14.53 -2.78 -0.63
CA ALA A 100 -15.92 -2.34 -0.71
C ALA A 100 -16.02 -1.03 -1.52
N ASP A 101 -17.15 -0.83 -2.19
CA ASP A 101 -17.51 0.48 -2.74
C ASP A 101 -18.46 1.18 -1.77
N ILE A 102 -18.04 2.34 -1.28
CA ILE A 102 -18.72 3.07 -0.22
C ILE A 102 -19.00 4.48 -0.71
N VAL A 103 -20.26 4.92 -0.68
CA VAL A 103 -20.59 6.33 -0.96
C VAL A 103 -21.06 7.00 0.32
N ILE A 104 -20.40 8.09 0.68
CA ILE A 104 -20.75 8.93 1.81
C ILE A 104 -21.71 10.00 1.32
N VAL A 105 -22.86 10.15 2.00
CA VAL A 105 -23.89 11.15 1.73
C VAL A 105 -23.88 12.11 2.91
N LEU A 106 -23.37 13.31 2.70
CA LEU A 106 -23.13 14.32 3.73
C LEU A 106 -24.16 15.46 3.61
N ASP A 107 -24.86 15.72 4.71
CA ASP A 107 -25.74 16.87 4.84
C ASP A 107 -24.92 18.16 4.97
N ILE A 108 -25.31 19.18 4.19
CA ILE A 108 -24.70 20.52 4.18
C ILE A 108 -25.76 21.62 4.31
N SER A 109 -26.94 21.28 4.84
CA SER A 109 -28.01 22.22 5.16
C SER A 109 -27.62 23.17 6.31
N PRO A 110 -28.37 24.27 6.54
CA PRO A 110 -28.03 25.24 7.58
C PRO A 110 -27.94 24.67 9.00
N SER A 111 -28.69 23.62 9.31
CA SER A 111 -28.74 22.98 10.63
C SER A 111 -27.40 22.31 10.99
N MET A 112 -26.64 21.87 9.98
CA MET A 112 -25.27 21.40 10.13
C MET A 112 -24.28 22.48 10.60
N GLY A 113 -24.73 23.73 10.68
CA GLY A 113 -24.02 24.86 11.25
C GLY A 113 -24.13 24.99 12.78
N ALA A 114 -24.92 24.13 13.44
CA ALA A 114 -25.06 24.12 14.89
C ALA A 114 -23.74 23.76 15.58
N ILE A 115 -23.37 24.52 16.61
CA ILE A 115 -22.12 24.40 17.36
C ILE A 115 -22.38 23.56 18.62
N GLU A 116 -21.80 22.35 18.65
CA GLU A 116 -22.00 21.38 19.75
C GLU A 116 -20.66 20.75 20.16
N PHE A 117 -19.99 20.09 19.21
CA PHE A 117 -18.85 19.22 19.51
C PHE A 117 -17.54 20.01 19.61
N SER A 118 -17.00 20.15 20.83
CA SER A 118 -15.71 20.81 21.06
C SER A 118 -15.64 22.21 20.44
N SER A 119 -16.76 22.94 20.48
CA SER A 119 -16.94 24.28 19.88
C SER A 119 -16.82 24.34 18.34
N LYS A 120 -16.96 23.20 17.66
CA LYS A 120 -17.08 23.11 16.20
C LYS A 120 -18.54 22.93 15.81
N ASN A 121 -18.86 23.32 14.57
CA ASN A 121 -20.17 23.01 14.01
C ASN A 121 -20.26 21.54 13.55
N ARG A 122 -21.48 21.03 13.38
CA ARG A 122 -21.74 19.63 12.98
C ARG A 122 -21.06 19.26 11.66
N LEU A 123 -21.02 20.17 10.67
CA LEU A 123 -20.34 19.90 9.39
C LEU A 123 -18.83 19.69 9.57
N GLU A 124 -18.16 20.61 10.27
CA GLU A 124 -16.71 20.51 10.50
C GLU A 124 -16.36 19.26 11.29
N PHE A 125 -17.19 18.92 12.29
CA PHE A 125 -17.09 17.65 13.00
C PHE A 125 -17.25 16.45 12.05
N ALA A 126 -18.29 16.42 11.22
CA ALA A 126 -18.51 15.36 10.25
C ALA A 126 -17.35 15.22 9.24
N LYS A 127 -16.75 16.32 8.80
CA LYS A 127 -15.58 16.30 7.90
C LYS A 127 -14.37 15.62 8.55
N GLU A 128 -14.01 15.99 9.77
CA GLU A 128 -12.87 15.38 10.48
C GLU A 128 -13.04 13.87 10.64
N LEU A 129 -14.26 13.49 10.94
CA LEU A 129 -14.68 12.12 11.16
C LEU A 129 -14.68 11.29 9.87
N ILE A 130 -15.23 11.83 8.78
CA ILE A 130 -15.16 11.23 7.44
C ILE A 130 -13.71 11.07 7.03
N LYS A 131 -12.87 12.08 7.24
CA LYS A 131 -11.44 12.03 6.90
C LYS A 131 -10.75 10.88 7.65
N TYR A 132 -10.98 10.77 8.96
CA TYR A 132 -10.48 9.66 9.76
C TYR A 132 -10.91 8.30 9.21
N PHE A 133 -12.21 8.15 8.90
CA PHE A 133 -12.76 6.93 8.31
C PHE A 133 -12.10 6.57 6.97
N VAL A 134 -11.98 7.54 6.06
CA VAL A 134 -11.43 7.34 4.71
C VAL A 134 -9.98 6.88 4.76
N TYR A 135 -9.16 7.45 5.66
CA TYR A 135 -7.75 7.05 5.82
C TYR A 135 -7.56 5.66 6.43
N GLN A 136 -8.56 5.11 7.12
CA GLN A 136 -8.50 3.72 7.62
C GLN A 136 -8.80 2.66 6.57
N ARG A 137 -9.33 3.06 5.40
CA ARG A 137 -9.87 2.16 4.39
C ARG A 137 -9.05 2.12 3.13
N GLU A 138 -7.76 1.80 3.23
CA GLU A 138 -6.78 1.89 2.13
C GLU A 138 -7.20 1.26 0.79
N ASN A 139 -8.05 0.22 0.80
CA ASN A 139 -8.40 -0.58 -0.39
C ASN A 139 -9.86 -0.44 -0.86
N ASP A 140 -10.69 0.34 -0.16
CA ASP A 140 -12.11 0.52 -0.51
C ASP A 140 -12.26 1.73 -1.43
N ASN A 141 -13.08 1.66 -2.49
CA ASN A 141 -13.36 2.88 -3.26
C ASN A 141 -14.37 3.71 -2.49
N ILE A 142 -14.07 4.99 -2.24
CA ILE A 142 -14.94 5.87 -1.49
C ILE A 142 -15.36 7.06 -2.35
N GLY A 143 -16.66 7.29 -2.43
CA GLY A 143 -17.29 8.43 -3.08
C GLY A 143 -17.93 9.39 -2.06
N LEU A 144 -18.20 10.62 -2.48
CA LEU A 144 -18.82 11.65 -1.66
C LEU A 144 -19.95 12.32 -2.44
N VAL A 145 -21.14 12.33 -1.86
CA VAL A 145 -22.30 13.11 -2.28
C VAL A 145 -22.57 14.12 -1.17
N ALA A 146 -22.77 15.37 -1.53
CA ALA A 146 -23.27 16.39 -0.61
C ALA A 146 -24.72 16.70 -0.94
N PHE A 147 -25.53 17.01 0.07
CA PHE A 147 -26.92 17.39 -0.13
C PHE A 147 -27.38 18.50 0.82
N ALA A 148 -28.25 19.38 0.33
CA ALA A 148 -29.06 20.32 1.09
C ALA A 148 -30.42 20.41 0.39
N LYS A 149 -30.78 21.55 -0.21
CA LYS A 149 -31.99 21.65 -1.03
C LYS A 149 -31.90 20.76 -2.28
N ASP A 150 -30.72 20.75 -2.90
CA ASP A 150 -30.36 19.86 -3.99
C ASP A 150 -29.24 18.90 -3.53
N ALA A 151 -28.90 17.91 -4.35
CA ALA A 151 -27.80 16.99 -4.09
C ALA A 151 -26.86 16.88 -5.29
N SER A 152 -25.57 16.66 -5.02
CA SER A 152 -24.55 16.56 -6.06
C SER A 152 -23.42 15.59 -5.67
N LEU A 153 -22.89 14.89 -6.68
CA LEU A 153 -21.67 14.11 -6.52
C LEU A 153 -20.47 15.05 -6.43
N VAL A 154 -19.80 15.05 -5.29
CA VAL A 154 -18.58 15.83 -5.05
C VAL A 154 -17.33 15.03 -5.45
N VAL A 155 -17.32 13.73 -5.11
CA VAL A 155 -16.19 12.83 -5.39
C VAL A 155 -16.75 11.53 -5.96
N PRO A 156 -16.40 11.14 -7.20
CA PRO A 156 -16.70 9.81 -7.70
C PRO A 156 -15.92 8.75 -6.90
N LEU A 157 -16.37 7.49 -6.93
CA LEU A 157 -15.69 6.37 -6.28
C LEU A 157 -14.20 6.35 -6.65
N THR A 158 -13.34 6.51 -5.64
CA THR A 158 -11.89 6.58 -5.83
C THR A 158 -11.14 5.98 -4.66
N ILE A 159 -9.91 5.54 -4.91
CA ILE A 159 -8.96 5.11 -3.89
C ILE A 159 -8.07 6.26 -3.40
N ASP A 160 -8.06 7.40 -4.13
CA ASP A 160 -7.24 8.57 -3.82
C ASP A 160 -7.79 9.36 -2.62
N ARG A 161 -7.19 9.12 -1.45
CA ARG A 161 -7.57 9.73 -0.17
C ARG A 161 -7.23 11.21 -0.09
N ASP A 162 -6.19 11.64 -0.78
CA ASP A 162 -5.75 13.03 -0.74
C ASP A 162 -6.65 13.89 -1.63
N PHE A 163 -7.05 13.38 -2.79
CA PHE A 163 -8.09 14.01 -3.61
C PHE A 163 -9.42 14.08 -2.87
N PHE A 164 -9.86 12.96 -2.29
CA PHE A 164 -11.10 12.91 -1.50
C PHE A 164 -11.07 13.94 -0.37
N SER A 165 -10.00 13.93 0.44
CA SER A 165 -9.88 14.84 1.59
C SER A 165 -9.86 16.30 1.16
N LYS A 166 -9.14 16.67 0.09
CA LYS A 166 -9.15 18.04 -0.44
C LYS A 166 -10.55 18.49 -0.87
N LYS A 167 -11.31 17.61 -1.51
CA LYS A 167 -12.67 17.90 -1.95
C LYS A 167 -13.65 18.00 -0.80
N LEU A 168 -13.50 17.17 0.23
CA LEU A 168 -14.29 17.25 1.46
C LEU A 168 -14.09 18.59 2.19
N GLU A 169 -12.84 19.07 2.28
CA GLU A 169 -12.53 20.34 2.95
C GLU A 169 -13.16 21.55 2.23
N ASP A 170 -13.28 21.49 0.89
CA ASP A 170 -13.86 22.54 0.04
C ASP A 170 -15.41 22.56 0.07
N ILE A 171 -16.07 21.78 0.93
CA ILE A 171 -17.54 21.81 1.07
C ILE A 171 -17.95 22.90 2.06
N TYR A 172 -18.90 23.75 1.66
CA TYR A 172 -19.48 24.77 2.55
C TYR A 172 -20.97 24.54 2.76
N ILE A 173 -21.46 24.94 3.92
CA ILE A 173 -22.90 24.95 4.23
C ILE A 173 -23.63 25.83 3.23
N MET A 174 -24.83 25.40 2.81
CA MET A 174 -25.69 26.03 1.81
C MET A 174 -25.13 26.12 0.38
N ASP A 175 -24.03 25.41 0.04
CA ASP A 175 -23.54 25.35 -1.34
C ASP A 175 -24.60 24.77 -2.32
N LEU A 176 -25.50 23.93 -1.81
CA LEU A 176 -26.61 23.32 -2.56
C LEU A 176 -27.98 23.87 -2.12
N GLY A 177 -28.03 25.14 -1.71
CA GLY A 177 -29.25 25.84 -1.32
C GLY A 177 -29.69 25.58 0.13
N ASN A 178 -30.84 26.16 0.49
CA ASN A 178 -31.45 26.00 1.82
C ASN A 178 -32.59 24.97 1.77
N GLY A 179 -32.43 23.87 2.50
CA GLY A 179 -33.33 22.74 2.56
C GLY A 179 -32.56 21.46 2.89
N SER A 180 -33.27 20.34 3.04
CA SER A 180 -32.69 19.01 3.23
C SER A 180 -33.45 18.00 2.37
N ALA A 181 -32.78 17.51 1.32
CA ALA A 181 -33.27 16.56 0.32
C ALA A 181 -32.50 15.25 0.42
N LEU A 182 -32.60 14.60 1.58
CA LEU A 182 -31.96 13.33 1.89
C LEU A 182 -32.26 12.25 0.84
N GLY A 183 -33.52 12.15 0.39
CA GLY A 183 -33.93 11.14 -0.58
C GLY A 183 -33.18 11.28 -1.92
N LEU A 184 -32.96 12.53 -2.34
CA LEU A 184 -32.19 12.85 -3.56
C LEU A 184 -30.71 12.52 -3.38
N GLY A 185 -30.11 12.87 -2.23
CA GLY A 185 -28.72 12.54 -1.90
C GLY A 185 -28.45 11.04 -1.94
N ILE A 186 -29.33 10.24 -1.32
CA ILE A 186 -29.21 8.78 -1.37
C ILE A 186 -29.41 8.26 -2.80
N SER A 187 -30.38 8.79 -3.55
CA SER A 187 -30.64 8.35 -4.93
C SER A 187 -29.43 8.57 -5.85
N ILE A 188 -28.73 9.71 -5.72
CA ILE A 188 -27.48 9.96 -6.44
C ILE A 188 -26.42 8.93 -6.05
N ALA A 189 -26.23 8.68 -4.75
CA ALA A 189 -25.28 7.68 -4.27
C ALA A 189 -25.56 6.28 -4.84
N LEU A 190 -26.82 5.84 -4.81
CA LEU A 190 -27.26 4.56 -5.38
C LEU A 190 -27.02 4.50 -6.89
N SER A 191 -27.24 5.59 -7.61
CA SER A 191 -26.99 5.65 -9.07
C SER A 191 -25.52 5.40 -9.43
N HIS A 192 -24.59 5.86 -8.59
CA HIS A 192 -23.15 5.62 -8.76
C HIS A 192 -22.72 4.22 -8.34
N LEU A 193 -23.46 3.57 -7.44
CA LEU A 193 -23.21 2.19 -7.03
C LEU A 193 -23.87 1.14 -7.94
N ARG A 194 -24.81 1.53 -8.81
CA ARG A 194 -25.57 0.62 -9.68
C ARG A 194 -24.69 -0.29 -10.53
N HIS A 195 -23.62 0.26 -11.08
CA HIS A 195 -22.70 -0.46 -11.98
C HIS A 195 -21.42 -0.93 -11.28
N SER A 196 -21.38 -0.87 -9.94
CA SER A 196 -20.25 -1.36 -9.17
C SER A 196 -20.23 -2.90 -9.14
N GLU A 197 -19.06 -3.46 -9.47
CA GLU A 197 -18.75 -4.90 -9.36
C GLU A 197 -18.17 -5.28 -8.00
N ALA A 198 -18.10 -4.34 -7.05
CA ALA A 198 -17.54 -4.59 -5.73
C ALA A 198 -18.38 -5.64 -4.96
N PRO A 199 -17.73 -6.53 -4.19
CA PRO A 199 -18.41 -7.59 -3.44
C PRO A 199 -19.33 -7.04 -2.34
N LYS A 200 -19.01 -5.85 -1.81
CA LYS A 200 -19.85 -5.11 -0.87
C LYS A 200 -20.05 -3.69 -1.37
N LYS A 201 -21.29 -3.21 -1.27
CA LYS A 201 -21.72 -1.88 -1.67
C LYS A 201 -22.52 -1.28 -0.54
N SER A 202 -22.11 -0.10 -0.09
CA SER A 202 -22.70 0.54 1.08
C SER A 202 -22.82 2.05 0.89
N VAL A 203 -23.89 2.62 1.43
CA VAL A 203 -24.07 4.07 1.56
C VAL A 203 -23.98 4.42 3.04
N ILE A 204 -23.23 5.48 3.37
CA ILE A 204 -23.19 6.03 4.73
C ILE A 204 -23.79 7.44 4.68
N VAL A 205 -24.91 7.64 5.36
CA VAL A 205 -25.58 8.93 5.48
C VAL A 205 -25.12 9.61 6.78
N LEU A 206 -24.71 10.87 6.70
CA LEU A 206 -24.44 11.73 7.86
C LEU A 206 -25.35 12.95 7.78
N THR A 207 -26.25 13.08 8.76
CA THR A 207 -27.25 14.16 8.84
C THR A 207 -27.67 14.34 10.29
N ASP A 208 -28.31 15.46 10.61
CA ASP A 208 -28.94 15.70 11.91
C ASP A 208 -30.40 15.25 11.98
N GLY A 209 -30.92 14.58 10.93
CA GLY A 209 -32.20 13.87 10.98
C GLY A 209 -33.43 14.78 10.86
N VAL A 210 -33.27 16.08 10.64
CA VAL A 210 -34.40 16.98 10.45
C VAL A 210 -34.86 16.92 8.99
N VAL A 211 -35.85 16.07 8.72
CA VAL A 211 -36.34 15.81 7.36
C VAL A 211 -37.84 16.09 7.29
N ASN A 212 -38.20 17.36 7.11
CA ASN A 212 -39.61 17.79 7.05
C ASN A 212 -40.27 17.61 5.66
N SER A 213 -39.50 17.29 4.59
CA SER A 213 -40.02 17.30 3.21
C SER A 213 -39.93 15.98 2.42
N ASP A 214 -39.25 14.95 2.95
CA ASP A 214 -38.87 13.77 2.13
C ASP A 214 -39.55 12.44 2.50
N GLU A 215 -40.59 12.43 3.34
CA GLU A 215 -41.32 11.17 3.64
C GLU A 215 -41.77 10.42 2.38
N VAL A 216 -42.13 11.16 1.33
CA VAL A 216 -42.58 10.63 0.03
C VAL A 216 -41.50 9.79 -0.68
N TYR A 217 -40.21 10.06 -0.43
CA TYR A 217 -39.10 9.37 -1.10
C TYR A 217 -38.54 8.19 -0.30
N LYS A 218 -38.92 8.03 0.97
CA LYS A 218 -38.39 6.99 1.87
C LYS A 218 -38.50 5.59 1.27
N ASP A 219 -39.71 5.19 0.89
CA ASP A 219 -39.96 3.83 0.38
C ASP A 219 -39.29 3.60 -0.98
N GLN A 220 -39.20 4.63 -1.82
CA GLN A 220 -38.52 4.55 -3.12
C GLN A 220 -37.02 4.28 -2.95
N VAL A 221 -36.38 5.00 -2.03
CA VAL A 221 -34.96 4.83 -1.71
C VAL A 221 -34.68 3.44 -1.15
N ILE A 222 -35.52 2.96 -0.24
CA ILE A 222 -35.40 1.62 0.35
C ILE A 222 -35.50 0.55 -0.74
N ASN A 223 -36.53 0.62 -1.59
CA ASN A 223 -36.73 -0.33 -2.67
C ASN A 223 -35.57 -0.31 -3.67
N LEU A 224 -35.06 0.88 -4.01
CA LEU A 224 -33.91 1.02 -4.91
C LEU A 224 -32.64 0.41 -4.31
N ALA A 225 -32.35 0.68 -3.04
CA ALA A 225 -31.19 0.13 -2.34
C ALA A 225 -31.25 -1.40 -2.25
N GLN A 226 -32.42 -1.96 -1.91
CA GLN A 226 -32.64 -3.41 -1.89
C GLN A 226 -32.45 -4.03 -3.28
N GLY A 227 -33.02 -3.42 -4.33
CA GLY A 227 -32.86 -3.89 -5.71
C GLY A 227 -31.41 -3.87 -6.22
N LEU A 228 -30.58 -2.96 -5.71
CA LEU A 228 -29.16 -2.86 -6.04
C LEU A 228 -28.24 -3.67 -5.10
N ASN A 229 -28.81 -4.34 -4.09
CA ASN A 229 -28.10 -5.00 -3.00
C ASN A 229 -27.08 -4.06 -2.32
N VAL A 230 -27.53 -2.85 -1.98
CA VAL A 230 -26.76 -1.81 -1.30
C VAL A 230 -27.33 -1.62 0.09
N LYS A 231 -26.47 -1.67 1.11
CA LYS A 231 -26.87 -1.38 2.49
C LYS A 231 -26.76 0.11 2.76
N ILE A 232 -27.71 0.68 3.50
CA ILE A 232 -27.65 2.06 3.96
C ILE A 232 -27.38 2.09 5.46
N TYR A 233 -26.30 2.75 5.84
CA TYR A 233 -25.95 3.06 7.21
C TYR A 233 -26.22 4.54 7.46
N SER A 234 -26.82 4.87 8.59
CA SER A 234 -27.15 6.26 8.91
C SER A 234 -26.49 6.65 10.22
N ILE A 235 -25.88 7.82 10.23
CA ILE A 235 -25.24 8.43 11.38
C ILE A 235 -25.99 9.75 11.64
N GLY A 236 -26.80 9.73 12.69
CA GLY A 236 -27.50 10.91 13.19
C GLY A 236 -26.57 11.74 14.08
N ILE A 237 -26.39 13.02 13.74
CA ILE A 237 -25.53 13.96 14.46
C ILE A 237 -26.39 15.05 15.09
N GLY A 238 -26.54 15.05 16.40
CA GLY A 238 -27.19 16.16 17.10
C GLY A 238 -27.76 15.79 18.46
N SER A 239 -28.05 16.82 19.26
CA SER A 239 -28.82 16.73 20.50
C SER A 239 -30.14 17.51 20.39
N SER A 240 -31.11 17.18 21.25
CA SER A 240 -32.39 17.90 21.34
C SER A 240 -32.27 19.12 22.25
N GLU A 241 -31.51 20.13 21.82
CA GLU A 241 -31.28 21.36 22.58
C GLU A 241 -31.38 22.61 21.69
N GLU A 242 -31.53 23.77 22.31
CA GLU A 242 -31.44 25.06 21.61
C GLU A 242 -29.96 25.43 21.45
N LEU A 243 -29.50 25.58 20.21
CA LEU A 243 -28.08 25.62 19.88
C LEU A 243 -27.71 26.89 19.14
N SER A 244 -26.53 27.41 19.44
CA SER A 244 -25.93 28.48 18.63
C SER A 244 -25.52 27.90 17.27
N VAL A 245 -25.88 28.59 16.19
CA VAL A 245 -25.43 28.29 14.83
C VAL A 245 -24.39 29.31 14.40
N GLY A 246 -23.32 28.84 13.78
CA GLY A 246 -22.26 29.70 13.25
C GLY A 246 -21.51 29.03 12.10
N PHE A 247 -21.55 29.64 10.91
CA PHE A 247 -20.82 29.14 9.75
C PHE A 247 -20.51 30.22 8.72
N LYS A 248 -19.50 29.94 7.90
CA LYS A 248 -19.06 30.79 6.80
C LYS A 248 -19.52 30.19 5.47
N LEU A 249 -20.12 31.00 4.62
CA LEU A 249 -20.42 30.61 3.24
C LEU A 249 -19.15 30.65 2.38
N ARG A 250 -19.19 29.96 1.23
CA ARG A 250 -18.15 30.04 0.20
C ARG A 250 -17.85 31.48 -0.25
N SER A 251 -18.85 32.36 -0.26
CA SER A 251 -18.69 33.79 -0.58
C SER A 251 -17.89 34.59 0.45
N GLY A 252 -17.61 34.00 1.62
CA GLY A 252 -16.93 34.65 2.73
C GLY A 252 -17.86 35.26 3.77
N LYS A 253 -19.17 35.36 3.50
CA LYS A 253 -20.17 35.88 4.44
C LYS A 253 -20.35 34.93 5.63
N PHE A 254 -20.37 35.48 6.83
CA PHE A 254 -20.63 34.74 8.06
C PHE A 254 -22.11 34.81 8.44
N TYR A 255 -22.68 33.67 8.83
CA TYR A 255 -24.03 33.55 9.38
C TYR A 255 -23.94 33.09 10.83
N GLN A 256 -24.75 33.72 11.67
CA GLN A 256 -24.90 33.36 13.07
C GLN A 256 -26.38 33.45 13.46
N GLY A 257 -26.79 32.61 14.40
CA GLY A 257 -28.16 32.62 14.91
C GLY A 257 -28.35 31.54 15.97
N THR A 258 -29.60 31.27 16.29
CA THR A 258 -29.99 30.19 17.18
C THR A 258 -30.89 29.23 16.41
N LEU A 259 -30.67 27.94 16.60
CA LEU A 259 -31.46 26.88 16.01
C LEU A 259 -32.18 26.15 17.13
N ARG A 260 -33.49 26.05 16.97
CA ARG A 260 -34.33 25.22 17.81
C ARG A 260 -34.93 24.15 16.93
N GLU A 261 -34.34 22.98 16.97
CA GLU A 261 -34.78 21.83 16.21
C GLU A 261 -35.09 20.65 17.13
N VAL A 262 -36.10 19.88 16.73
CA VAL A 262 -36.43 18.60 17.37
C VAL A 262 -35.72 17.52 16.57
N TYR A 263 -34.75 16.86 17.20
CA TYR A 263 -34.05 15.74 16.60
C TYR A 263 -35.00 14.53 16.49
N ASP A 264 -35.31 14.11 15.26
CA ASP A 264 -36.13 12.92 14.98
C ASP A 264 -35.41 11.94 14.04
N PRO A 265 -34.76 10.89 14.57
CA PRO A 265 -34.04 9.92 13.76
C PRO A 265 -34.93 8.83 13.15
N SER A 266 -36.26 8.87 13.32
CA SER A 266 -37.16 7.76 12.96
C SER A 266 -37.03 7.33 11.50
N MET A 267 -36.94 8.29 10.58
CA MET A 267 -36.76 8.01 9.16
C MET A 267 -35.42 7.33 8.85
N LEU A 268 -34.33 7.82 9.45
CA LEU A 268 -32.98 7.25 9.27
C LEU A 268 -32.89 5.83 9.80
N PHE A 269 -33.52 5.58 10.95
CA PHE A 269 -33.62 4.26 11.55
C PHE A 269 -34.35 3.29 10.62
N GLU A 270 -35.48 3.71 10.06
CA GLU A 270 -36.28 2.88 9.16
C GLU A 270 -35.54 2.55 7.85
N ILE A 271 -34.93 3.55 7.20
CA ILE A 271 -34.14 3.35 5.97
C ILE A 271 -33.00 2.37 6.22
N SER A 272 -32.24 2.56 7.29
CA SER A 272 -31.08 1.72 7.59
C SER A 272 -31.50 0.28 7.89
N SER A 273 -32.54 0.11 8.69
CA SER A 273 -33.04 -1.22 9.09
C SER A 273 -33.62 -2.00 7.92
N LYS A 274 -34.42 -1.36 7.06
CA LYS A 274 -35.04 -2.02 5.90
C LYS A 274 -34.03 -2.36 4.80
N THR A 275 -32.89 -1.68 4.72
CA THR A 275 -31.83 -1.97 3.74
C THR A 275 -30.72 -2.89 4.28
N GLY A 276 -30.85 -3.37 5.53
CA GLY A 276 -29.88 -4.27 6.16
C GLY A 276 -28.60 -3.59 6.66
N GLY A 277 -28.60 -2.25 6.76
CA GLY A 277 -27.59 -1.47 7.46
C GLY A 277 -27.98 -1.17 8.90
N LEU A 278 -27.32 -0.17 9.51
CA LEU A 278 -27.53 0.21 10.91
C LEU A 278 -27.58 1.71 11.09
N PHE A 279 -28.35 2.11 12.10
CA PHE A 279 -28.43 3.47 12.57
C PHE A 279 -27.54 3.67 13.79
N TYR A 280 -26.78 4.76 13.78
CA TYR A 280 -25.93 5.20 14.89
C TYR A 280 -26.32 6.62 15.27
N SER A 281 -26.62 6.84 16.54
CA SER A 281 -26.77 8.19 17.10
C SER A 281 -25.44 8.61 17.69
N VAL A 282 -24.92 9.75 17.25
CA VAL A 282 -23.61 10.26 17.64
C VAL A 282 -23.78 11.61 18.32
N GLY A 283 -23.35 11.67 19.58
CA GLY A 283 -23.34 12.88 20.39
C GLY A 283 -21.95 13.36 20.79
N ASP A 284 -20.89 12.65 20.37
CA ASP A 284 -19.51 12.96 20.74
C ASP A 284 -18.50 12.21 19.86
N ASP A 285 -17.22 12.59 19.97
CA ASP A 285 -16.09 11.97 19.25
C ASP A 285 -15.97 10.45 19.48
N PHE A 286 -16.26 9.99 20.69
CA PHE A 286 -16.12 8.60 21.09
C PHE A 286 -17.26 7.75 20.53
N SER A 287 -18.51 8.20 20.64
CA SER A 287 -19.66 7.50 20.03
C SER A 287 -19.51 7.37 18.52
N PHE A 288 -18.98 8.39 17.82
CA PHE A 288 -18.70 8.28 16.39
C PHE A 288 -17.63 7.22 16.07
N LYS A 289 -16.50 7.25 16.79
CA LYS A 289 -15.40 6.29 16.55
C LYS A 289 -15.88 4.86 16.76
N LEU A 290 -16.72 4.62 17.76
CA LEU A 290 -17.35 3.31 17.97
C LEU A 290 -18.28 2.91 16.81
N ALA A 291 -19.10 3.83 16.32
CA ALA A 291 -19.97 3.59 15.16
C ALA A 291 -19.17 3.18 13.91
N ILE A 292 -18.09 3.91 13.61
CA ILE A 292 -17.20 3.60 12.49
C ILE A 292 -16.46 2.28 12.67
N GLN A 293 -16.03 1.97 13.90
CA GLN A 293 -15.35 0.71 14.17
C GLN A 293 -16.29 -0.49 13.98
N ASP A 294 -17.53 -0.38 14.45
CA ASP A 294 -18.56 -1.41 14.27
C ASP A 294 -18.95 -1.56 12.79
N PHE A 295 -19.17 -0.45 12.09
CA PHE A 295 -19.35 -0.44 10.64
C PHE A 295 -18.18 -1.13 9.93
N SER A 296 -16.94 -0.84 10.34
CA SER A 296 -15.75 -1.42 9.74
C SER A 296 -15.59 -2.90 9.95
N LYS A 297 -16.06 -3.41 11.08
CA LYS A 297 -16.12 -4.85 11.30
C LYS A 297 -17.13 -5.53 10.36
N LYS A 298 -18.28 -4.91 10.13
CA LYS A 298 -19.39 -5.47 9.33
C LYS A 298 -19.14 -5.41 7.83
N GLU A 299 -18.51 -4.33 7.37
CA GLU A 299 -18.22 -4.11 5.95
C GLU A 299 -16.82 -4.60 5.53
N ASN A 300 -16.09 -5.28 6.42
CA ASN A 300 -14.82 -5.89 6.07
C ASN A 300 -15.01 -6.95 4.97
N VAL A 301 -14.26 -6.83 3.86
CA VAL A 301 -14.23 -7.81 2.77
C VAL A 301 -13.04 -8.73 3.01
N GLU A 302 -13.29 -10.04 3.10
CA GLU A 302 -12.22 -11.03 3.27
C GLU A 302 -11.26 -10.99 2.07
N ARG A 303 -9.97 -10.86 2.36
CA ARG A 303 -8.95 -10.56 1.35
C ARG A 303 -8.53 -11.83 0.62
N LYS A 304 -8.53 -11.80 -0.70
CA LYS A 304 -7.75 -12.74 -1.52
C LYS A 304 -6.42 -12.08 -1.88
N VAL A 305 -5.33 -12.52 -1.25
CA VAL A 305 -3.98 -12.02 -1.52
C VAL A 305 -3.29 -12.98 -2.49
N LYS A 306 -2.74 -12.46 -3.59
CA LYS A 306 -1.75 -13.16 -4.39
C LYS A 306 -0.38 -12.66 -3.97
N ILE A 307 0.39 -13.52 -3.32
CA ILE A 307 1.79 -13.20 -3.04
C ILE A 307 2.56 -13.47 -4.33
N THR A 308 3.04 -12.41 -4.98
CA THR A 308 3.93 -12.53 -6.15
C THR A 308 5.35 -12.32 -5.67
N VAL A 309 6.22 -13.31 -5.85
CA VAL A 309 7.65 -13.17 -5.53
C VAL A 309 8.34 -12.72 -6.81
N GLU A 310 8.93 -11.52 -6.80
CA GLU A 310 9.77 -11.03 -7.88
C GLU A 310 11.23 -11.32 -7.51
N ASN A 311 11.90 -12.16 -8.31
CA ASN A 311 13.31 -12.48 -8.13
C ASN A 311 14.15 -11.56 -9.00
N TYR A 312 15.09 -10.84 -8.39
CA TYR A 312 16.10 -10.07 -9.12
C TYR A 312 17.38 -10.88 -9.14
N GLU A 313 17.80 -11.31 -10.32
CA GLU A 313 19.03 -12.06 -10.49
C GLU A 313 20.25 -11.11 -10.41
N VAL A 314 21.27 -11.49 -9.65
CA VAL A 314 22.46 -10.66 -9.36
C VAL A 314 23.68 -11.17 -10.14
N TYR A 315 23.48 -11.67 -11.37
CA TYR A 315 24.54 -12.34 -12.14
C TYR A 315 25.69 -11.41 -12.56
N SER A 316 25.42 -10.11 -12.77
CA SER A 316 26.37 -9.15 -13.33
C SER A 316 27.57 -8.91 -12.40
N GLU A 317 27.31 -8.75 -11.12
CA GLU A 317 28.29 -8.45 -10.09
C GLU A 317 29.24 -9.64 -9.87
N PHE A 318 28.69 -10.85 -9.92
CA PHE A 318 29.47 -12.08 -9.79
C PHE A 318 30.33 -12.37 -11.04
N LEU A 319 29.83 -12.09 -12.24
CA LEU A 319 30.61 -12.23 -13.48
C LEU A 319 31.82 -11.29 -13.51
N LEU A 320 31.66 -10.04 -13.05
CA LEU A 320 32.77 -9.10 -12.91
C LEU A 320 33.81 -9.58 -11.90
N ALA A 321 33.37 -10.16 -10.77
CA ALA A 321 34.27 -10.73 -9.79
C ALA A 321 35.09 -11.90 -10.37
N ILE A 322 34.47 -12.82 -11.11
CA ILE A 322 35.17 -13.93 -11.78
C ILE A 322 36.20 -13.40 -12.77
N PHE A 323 35.82 -12.42 -13.60
CA PHE A 323 36.72 -11.82 -14.58
C PHE A 323 37.96 -11.22 -13.92
N PHE A 324 37.79 -10.47 -12.82
CA PHE A 324 38.90 -9.88 -12.08
C PHE A 324 39.81 -10.95 -11.44
N LEU A 325 39.23 -12.02 -10.89
CA LEU A 325 40.00 -13.11 -10.27
C LEU A 325 40.81 -13.89 -11.31
N LEU A 326 40.23 -14.19 -12.48
CA LEU A 326 40.92 -14.91 -13.56
C LEU A 326 42.02 -14.07 -14.21
N ILE A 327 41.81 -12.76 -14.41
CA ILE A 327 42.85 -11.85 -14.89
C ILE A 327 43.99 -11.76 -13.89
N SER A 328 43.67 -11.62 -12.60
CA SER A 328 44.68 -11.58 -11.53
C SER A 328 45.51 -12.87 -11.53
N TYR A 329 44.85 -14.02 -11.67
CA TYR A 329 45.52 -15.31 -11.83
C TYR A 329 46.41 -15.36 -13.08
N PHE A 330 45.92 -14.89 -14.24
CA PHE A 330 46.68 -14.89 -15.50
C PHE A 330 47.93 -14.00 -15.41
N ILE A 331 47.82 -12.81 -14.84
CA ILE A 331 48.95 -11.89 -14.66
C ILE A 331 49.98 -12.51 -13.71
N LEU A 332 49.54 -13.03 -12.56
CA LEU A 332 50.44 -13.65 -11.57
C LEU A 332 51.15 -14.89 -12.13
N SER A 333 50.42 -15.78 -12.83
CA SER A 333 50.99 -16.99 -13.42
C SER A 333 51.94 -16.70 -14.59
N ARG A 334 51.62 -15.76 -15.48
CA ARG A 334 52.41 -15.48 -16.69
C ARG A 334 53.55 -14.50 -16.46
N VAL A 335 53.27 -13.37 -15.80
CA VAL A 335 54.26 -12.30 -15.64
C VAL A 335 55.24 -12.62 -14.52
N PHE A 336 54.73 -13.13 -13.38
CA PHE A 336 55.54 -13.31 -12.19
C PHE A 336 56.07 -14.74 -12.02
N LEU A 337 55.23 -15.77 -12.21
CA LEU A 337 55.65 -17.18 -12.08
C LEU A 337 56.27 -17.76 -13.35
N LYS A 338 56.04 -17.14 -14.52
CA LYS A 338 56.49 -17.62 -15.84
C LYS A 338 56.15 -19.09 -16.09
N GLU A 339 54.98 -19.53 -15.64
CA GLU A 339 54.50 -20.89 -15.95
C GLU A 339 54.28 -20.99 -17.47
N VAL A 340 55.00 -21.91 -18.12
CA VAL A 340 54.80 -22.29 -19.52
C VAL A 340 53.77 -23.41 -19.56
N LEU A 341 52.81 -23.30 -20.48
CA LEU A 341 51.76 -24.30 -20.71
C LEU A 341 52.34 -25.67 -21.09
#